data_AF-A0A957LW23-F1
#
_entry.id   AF-A0A957LW23-F1
#
_cell.length_a   1.000
_cell.length_b   1.000
_cell.length_c   1.000
_cell.angle_alpha   90.00
_cell.angle_beta   90.00
_cell.angle_gamma   90.00
#
_symmetry.space_group_name_H-M   'P 1'
#
loop_
_entity.id
_entity.type
_entity.pdbx_description
1 polymer ?
#
loop_
_entity_poly.entity_id
_entity_poly.type
_entity_poly.pdbx_seq_one_letter_code
_entity_poly.pdbx_strand_id
1 'polypeptide(L)'
;SGVAEVVTNNSRGVLDSPTHDFPLYIQNTLKVALLNVLGMVLSSAIVAYGLSRIPWRGRTAAFILVLATMMMPFTVIMAPQYLLFRQLGWIGTFRPLWVPAWFGGAFSIFLLRQFFMGIPRDLDEAARIDGCGHWRTFWLVIMPLSKPALAVVALFQFMAVWNDFAGPLVFLNHERMYTVALGLQMYQNQHGGVPWNLVMTA
;
A
#
# COMPACT_ATOMS: atom_id res chain seq x y z
N SER A 1 -10.15 -22.93 33.00
CA SER A 1 -11.36 -22.40 32.33
C SER A 1 -11.44 -20.88 32.30
N GLY A 2 -10.70 -20.11 33.12
CA GLY A 2 -10.81 -18.63 33.14
C GLY A 2 -10.19 -17.86 31.96
N VAL A 3 -9.17 -18.40 31.27
CA VAL A 3 -8.50 -17.66 30.17
C VAL A 3 -9.39 -17.54 28.92
N ALA A 4 -10.16 -18.59 28.59
CA ALA A 4 -11.07 -18.56 27.45
C ALA A 4 -12.21 -17.57 27.67
N GLU A 5 -12.68 -17.42 28.90
CA GLU A 5 -13.75 -16.50 29.29
C GLU A 5 -13.29 -15.04 29.34
N VAL A 6 -12.03 -14.78 29.74
CA VAL A 6 -11.41 -13.46 29.63
C VAL A 6 -11.22 -13.06 28.17
N VAL A 7 -10.79 -13.98 27.30
CA VAL A 7 -10.62 -13.69 25.86
C VAL A 7 -11.97 -13.41 25.21
N THR A 8 -13.02 -14.19 25.48
CA THR A 8 -14.35 -13.95 24.89
C THR A 8 -15.01 -12.68 25.40
N ASN A 9 -14.86 -12.34 26.69
CA ASN A 9 -15.39 -11.09 27.25
C ASN A 9 -14.62 -9.86 26.75
N ASN A 10 -13.31 -9.95 26.60
CA ASN A 10 -12.49 -8.85 26.06
C ASN A 10 -12.76 -8.63 24.56
N SER A 11 -12.95 -9.72 23.80
CA SER A 11 -13.29 -9.66 22.37
C SER A 11 -14.67 -9.03 22.13
N ARG A 12 -15.67 -9.33 22.98
CA ARG A 12 -17.00 -8.72 22.90
C ARG A 12 -17.01 -7.27 23.39
N GLY A 13 -16.27 -6.96 24.46
CA GLY A 13 -16.13 -5.60 24.97
C GLY A 13 -15.47 -4.62 23.99
N VAL A 14 -14.53 -5.08 23.16
CA VAL A 14 -13.88 -4.27 22.11
C VAL A 14 -14.77 -4.11 20.86
N LEU A 15 -15.67 -5.05 20.59
CA LEU A 15 -16.56 -5.00 19.43
C LEU A 15 -17.86 -4.21 19.69
N ASP A 16 -18.34 -4.19 20.94
CA ASP A 16 -19.58 -3.52 21.37
C ASP A 16 -19.34 -2.25 22.23
N SER A 17 -18.11 -1.74 22.32
CA SER A 17 -17.83 -0.55 23.13
C SER A 17 -18.37 0.73 22.45
N PRO A 18 -19.31 1.47 23.08
CA PRO A 18 -19.98 2.63 22.49
C PRO A 18 -19.08 3.87 22.31
N THR A 19 -17.78 3.76 22.57
CA THR A 19 -16.79 4.83 22.48
C THR A 19 -15.76 4.64 21.35
N HIS A 20 -15.63 3.43 20.77
CA HIS A 20 -14.66 3.14 19.71
C HIS A 20 -15.21 2.12 18.70
N ASP A 21 -15.60 2.58 17.51
CA ASP A 21 -16.13 1.72 16.46
C ASP A 21 -15.00 0.94 15.73
N PHE A 22 -14.39 -0.05 16.38
CA PHE A 22 -13.39 -0.94 15.75
C PHE A 22 -13.88 -1.58 14.43
N PRO A 23 -15.16 -2.01 14.30
CA PRO A 23 -15.70 -2.46 13.01
C PRO A 23 -15.62 -1.40 11.91
N LEU A 24 -15.85 -0.12 12.25
CA LEU A 24 -15.71 1.01 11.33
C LEU A 24 -14.24 1.20 10.92
N TYR A 25 -13.31 1.08 11.87
CA TYR A 25 -11.87 1.20 11.58
C TYR A 25 -11.39 0.09 10.65
N ILE A 26 -11.89 -1.14 10.81
CA ILE A 26 -11.63 -2.25 9.89
C ILE A 26 -12.17 -1.92 8.49
N GLN A 27 -13.40 -1.43 8.38
CA GLN A 27 -13.98 -1.04 7.09
C GLN A 27 -13.19 0.09 6.41
N ASN A 28 -12.80 1.11 7.17
CA ASN A 28 -11.96 2.21 6.67
C ASN A 28 -10.62 1.69 6.15
N THR A 29 -9.97 0.81 6.92
CA THR A 29 -8.68 0.22 6.56
C THR A 29 -8.80 -0.64 5.31
N LEU A 30 -9.81 -1.50 5.21
CA LEU A 30 -10.06 -2.31 4.02
C LEU A 30 -10.32 -1.46 2.79
N LYS A 31 -11.11 -0.38 2.91
CA LYS A 31 -11.39 0.54 1.82
C LYS A 31 -10.12 1.23 1.32
N VAL A 32 -9.30 1.74 2.24
CA VAL A 32 -8.01 2.37 1.90
C VAL A 32 -7.05 1.35 1.29
N ALA A 33 -6.90 0.18 1.91
CA ALA A 33 -6.01 -0.87 1.46
C ALA A 33 -6.37 -1.38 0.07
N LEU A 34 -7.65 -1.65 -0.21
CA LEU A 34 -8.08 -2.16 -1.51
C LEU A 34 -7.82 -1.15 -2.63
N LEU A 35 -8.19 0.12 -2.44
CA LEU A 35 -7.94 1.18 -3.43
C LEU A 35 -6.45 1.45 -3.64
N ASN A 36 -5.67 1.41 -2.56
CA ASN A 36 -4.23 1.63 -2.62
C ASN A 36 -3.53 0.46 -3.34
N VAL A 37 -3.80 -0.79 -2.95
CA VAL A 37 -3.20 -1.99 -3.54
C VAL A 37 -3.52 -2.09 -5.02
N LEU A 38 -4.78 -1.86 -5.41
CA LEU A 38 -5.16 -1.86 -6.83
C LEU A 38 -4.40 -0.79 -7.61
N GLY A 39 -4.34 0.44 -7.09
CA GLY A 39 -3.58 1.53 -7.70
C GLY A 39 -2.10 1.17 -7.85
N MET A 40 -1.48 0.64 -6.80
CA MET A 40 -0.07 0.26 -6.77
C MET A 40 0.26 -0.83 -7.78
N VAL A 41 -0.51 -1.91 -7.79
CA VAL A 41 -0.28 -3.07 -8.66
C VAL A 41 -0.45 -2.68 -10.12
N LEU A 42 -1.54 -2.00 -10.46
CA LEU A 42 -1.83 -1.62 -11.84
C LEU A 42 -0.84 -0.60 -12.39
N SER A 43 -0.60 0.49 -11.65
CA SER A 43 0.32 1.54 -12.09
C SER A 43 1.75 1.00 -12.23
N SER A 44 2.23 0.25 -11.23
CA SER A 44 3.57 -0.32 -11.26
C SER A 44 3.74 -1.34 -12.36
N ALA A 45 2.71 -2.16 -12.66
CA ALA A 45 2.74 -3.11 -13.77
C ALA A 45 2.82 -2.40 -15.13
N ILE A 46 2.04 -1.33 -15.34
CA ILE A 46 2.09 -0.55 -16.58
C ILE A 46 3.49 0.06 -16.78
N VAL A 47 4.04 0.70 -15.75
CA VAL A 47 5.38 1.32 -15.81
C VAL A 47 6.46 0.26 -16.01
N ALA A 48 6.40 -0.86 -15.29
CA ALA A 48 7.34 -1.97 -15.43
C ALA A 48 7.29 -2.58 -16.84
N TYR A 49 6.11 -2.71 -17.45
CA TYR A 49 5.96 -3.21 -18.83
C TYR A 49 6.60 -2.24 -19.82
N GLY A 50 6.36 -0.94 -19.68
CA GLY A 50 7.00 0.09 -20.52
C GLY A 50 8.53 0.11 -20.39
N LEU A 51 9.07 -0.14 -19.20
CA LEU A 51 10.51 -0.15 -18.93
C LEU A 51 11.23 -1.46 -19.29
N SER A 52 10.49 -2.58 -19.40
CA SER A 52 11.05 -3.89 -19.74
C SER A 52 10.77 -4.28 -21.18
N ARG A 53 9.50 -4.26 -21.62
CA ARG A 53 9.08 -4.87 -22.89
C ARG A 53 9.20 -3.92 -24.07
N ILE A 54 8.94 -2.63 -23.89
CA ILE A 54 8.96 -1.65 -24.99
C ILE A 54 10.40 -1.14 -25.25
N PRO A 55 10.91 -1.19 -26.49
CA PRO A 55 12.21 -0.62 -26.83
C PRO A 55 12.08 0.89 -27.14
N TRP A 56 12.52 1.75 -26.22
CA TRP A 56 12.61 3.19 -26.42
C TRP A 56 13.91 3.76 -25.84
N ARG A 57 14.37 4.90 -26.39
CA ARG A 57 15.65 5.53 -26.03
C ARG A 57 15.53 6.18 -24.65
N GLY A 58 16.36 5.77 -23.69
CA GLY A 58 16.37 6.32 -22.33
C GLY A 58 15.69 5.46 -21.27
N ARG A 59 15.10 4.31 -21.62
CA ARG A 59 14.44 3.40 -20.65
C ARG A 59 15.33 2.99 -19.48
N THR A 60 16.64 2.81 -19.72
CA THR A 60 17.60 2.47 -18.67
C THR A 60 17.81 3.64 -17.70
N ALA A 61 17.94 4.87 -18.22
CA ALA A 61 18.08 6.07 -17.39
C ALA A 61 16.81 6.33 -16.56
N ALA A 62 15.63 6.18 -17.16
CA ALA A 62 14.36 6.28 -16.43
C ALA A 62 14.25 5.23 -15.33
N PHE A 63 14.70 3.99 -15.58
CA PHE A 63 14.72 2.95 -14.56
C PHE A 63 15.71 3.26 -13.42
N ILE A 64 16.88 3.79 -13.74
CA ILE A 64 17.84 4.27 -12.72
C ILE A 64 17.23 5.38 -11.87
N LEU A 65 16.47 6.30 -12.47
CA LEU A 65 15.76 7.34 -11.73
C LEU A 65 14.71 6.74 -10.79
N VAL A 66 13.95 5.73 -11.25
CA VAL A 66 13.01 5.00 -10.37
C VAL A 66 13.78 4.39 -9.18
N LEU A 67 14.90 3.72 -9.42
CA LEU A 67 15.73 3.16 -8.34
C LEU A 67 16.23 4.22 -7.36
N ALA A 68 16.64 5.39 -7.85
CA ALA A 68 17.10 6.49 -7.01
C ALA A 68 16.03 6.96 -6.02
N THR A 69 14.74 6.91 -6.40
CA THR A 69 13.65 7.26 -5.48
C THR A 69 13.50 6.29 -4.30
N MET A 70 14.01 5.06 -4.39
CA MET A 70 14.03 4.11 -3.26
C MET A 70 14.99 4.54 -2.15
N MET A 71 15.95 5.42 -2.44
CA MET A 71 16.88 5.95 -1.45
C MET A 71 16.26 7.07 -0.60
N MET A 72 15.11 7.61 -1.00
CA MET A 72 14.43 8.64 -0.23
C MET A 72 13.66 8.02 0.94
N PRO A 73 13.98 8.38 2.20
CA PRO A 73 13.25 7.88 3.35
C PRO A 73 11.85 8.49 3.40
N PHE A 74 10.86 7.68 3.79
CA PHE A 74 9.45 8.09 3.85
C PHE A 74 9.23 9.38 4.64
N THR A 75 9.93 9.54 5.78
CA THR A 75 9.81 10.72 6.66
C THR A 75 10.18 12.02 5.95
N VAL A 76 11.12 12.00 5.00
CA VAL A 76 11.54 13.19 4.24
C VAL A 76 10.48 13.60 3.21
N ILE A 77 9.77 12.63 2.64
CA ILE A 77 8.69 12.87 1.66
C ILE A 77 7.40 13.29 2.38
N MET A 78 7.20 12.86 3.62
CA MET A 78 5.96 13.08 4.36
C MET A 78 5.61 14.56 4.54
N ALA A 79 6.59 15.41 4.89
CA ALA A 79 6.37 16.84 5.08
C ALA A 79 5.92 17.59 3.79
N PRO A 80 6.63 17.46 2.65
CA PRO A 80 6.16 18.09 1.41
C PRO A 80 4.83 17.49 0.92
N GLN A 81 4.61 16.19 1.12
CA GLN A 81 3.34 15.54 0.77
C GLN A 81 2.17 16.09 1.61
N TYR A 82 2.39 16.38 2.90
CA TYR A 82 1.40 17.05 3.74
C TYR A 82 1.05 18.44 3.23
N LEU A 83 2.05 19.26 2.89
CA LEU A 83 1.81 20.60 2.35
C LEU A 83 1.00 20.53 1.04
N LEU A 84 1.33 19.60 0.15
CA LEU A 84 0.61 19.39 -1.10
C LEU A 84 -0.86 19.02 -0.84
N PHE A 85 -1.14 18.06 0.03
CA PHE A 85 -2.53 17.66 0.32
C PHE A 85 -3.31 18.68 1.13
N ARG A 86 -2.62 19.50 1.92
CA ARG A 86 -3.21 20.67 2.56
C ARG A 86 -3.66 21.71 1.55
N GLN A 87 -2.82 22.03 0.57
CA GLN A 87 -3.17 22.96 -0.52
C GLN A 87 -4.32 22.44 -1.38
N LEU A 88 -4.39 21.12 -1.60
CA LEU A 88 -5.50 20.47 -2.31
C LEU A 88 -6.79 20.35 -1.47
N GLY A 89 -6.75 20.68 -0.17
CA GLY A 89 -7.89 20.52 0.73
C GLY A 89 -8.27 19.05 0.99
N TRP A 90 -7.32 18.13 0.90
CA TRP A 90 -7.56 16.68 1.08
C TRP A 90 -7.29 16.19 2.50
N ILE A 91 -6.77 17.04 3.38
CA ILE A 91 -6.59 16.74 4.80
C ILE A 91 -7.97 16.47 5.44
N GLY A 92 -8.04 15.43 6.27
CA GLY A 92 -9.30 14.93 6.82
C GLY A 92 -10.05 13.96 5.92
N THR A 93 -9.49 13.57 4.76
CA THR A 93 -10.07 12.58 3.84
C THR A 93 -9.14 11.37 3.65
N PHE A 94 -9.66 10.27 3.10
CA PHE A 94 -8.85 9.09 2.76
C PHE A 94 -7.94 9.26 1.53
N ARG A 95 -8.15 10.30 0.71
CA ARG A 95 -7.47 10.45 -0.59
C ARG A 95 -5.93 10.44 -0.47
N PRO A 96 -5.31 11.14 0.50
CA PRO A 96 -3.85 11.10 0.67
C PRO A 96 -3.28 9.70 0.92
N LEU A 97 -4.09 8.77 1.44
CA LEU A 97 -3.64 7.43 1.83
C LEU A 97 -3.63 6.43 0.67
N TRP A 98 -4.35 6.68 -0.43
CA TRP A 98 -4.42 5.75 -1.56
C TRP A 98 -4.11 6.37 -2.91
N VAL A 99 -4.35 7.67 -3.12
CA VAL A 99 -4.08 8.34 -4.41
C VAL A 99 -2.61 8.25 -4.82
N PRO A 100 -1.62 8.48 -3.94
CA PRO A 100 -0.20 8.34 -4.29
C PRO A 100 0.16 6.99 -4.91
N ALA A 101 -0.50 5.91 -4.49
CA ALA A 101 -0.22 4.56 -4.99
C ALA A 101 -0.52 4.41 -6.49
N TRP A 102 -1.37 5.26 -7.06
CA TRP A 102 -1.67 5.25 -8.50
C TRP A 102 -0.57 5.84 -9.37
N PHE A 103 0.46 6.46 -8.77
CA PHE A 103 1.64 6.94 -9.46
C PHE A 103 2.80 5.92 -9.48
N GLY A 104 2.55 4.72 -8.94
CA GLY A 104 3.52 3.64 -8.90
C GLY A 104 4.51 3.75 -7.74
N GLY A 105 5.01 2.60 -7.31
CA GLY A 105 6.00 2.48 -6.24
C GLY A 105 7.30 1.93 -6.80
N ALA A 106 8.44 2.55 -6.47
CA ALA A 106 9.71 2.19 -7.07
C ALA A 106 10.13 0.73 -6.81
N PHE A 107 9.89 0.22 -5.60
CA PHE A 107 10.10 -1.20 -5.28
C PHE A 107 9.23 -2.13 -6.14
N SER A 108 7.95 -1.83 -6.25
CA SER A 108 6.99 -2.63 -7.03
C SER A 108 7.30 -2.59 -8.52
N ILE A 109 7.66 -1.43 -9.05
CA ILE A 109 8.12 -1.27 -10.44
C ILE A 109 9.40 -2.08 -10.67
N PHE A 110 10.36 -1.99 -9.76
CA PHE A 110 11.59 -2.77 -9.82
C PHE A 110 11.29 -4.27 -9.88
N LEU A 111 10.53 -4.80 -8.92
CA LEU A 111 10.21 -6.21 -8.81
C LEU A 111 9.49 -6.72 -10.06
N LEU A 112 8.43 -6.03 -10.50
CA LEU A 112 7.67 -6.42 -11.68
C LEU A 112 8.51 -6.34 -12.95
N ARG A 113 9.38 -5.32 -13.07
CA ARG A 113 10.28 -5.20 -14.22
C ARG A 113 11.26 -6.37 -14.27
N GLN A 114 11.86 -6.77 -13.14
CA GLN A 114 12.74 -7.93 -13.09
C GLN A 114 12.01 -9.21 -13.51
N PHE A 115 10.78 -9.39 -13.02
CA PHE A 115 9.96 -10.53 -13.41
C PHE A 115 9.63 -10.52 -14.91
N PHE A 116 9.19 -9.39 -15.46
CA PHE A 116 8.86 -9.25 -16.89
C PHE A 116 10.06 -9.46 -17.81
N MET A 117 11.27 -9.17 -17.35
CA MET A 117 12.50 -9.47 -18.10
C MET A 117 12.81 -10.97 -18.15
N GLY A 118 12.36 -11.75 -17.18
CA GLY A 118 12.50 -13.21 -17.17
C GLY A 118 11.52 -13.94 -18.10
N ILE A 119 10.45 -13.27 -18.53
CA ILE A 119 9.48 -13.85 -19.49
C ILE A 119 10.13 -13.90 -20.88
N PRO A 120 10.13 -15.05 -21.59
CA PRO A 120 10.67 -15.14 -22.94
C PRO A 120 10.09 -14.10 -23.90
N ARG A 121 10.91 -13.60 -24.83
CA ARG A 121 10.50 -12.56 -25.81
C ARG A 121 9.64 -13.13 -26.93
N ASP A 122 9.78 -14.42 -27.22
CA ASP A 122 9.04 -15.12 -28.26
C ASP A 122 7.51 -15.01 -28.08
N LEU A 123 7.05 -14.88 -26.82
CA LEU A 123 5.63 -14.66 -26.51
C LEU A 123 5.12 -13.27 -26.96
N ASP A 124 5.97 -12.23 -26.90
CA ASP A 124 5.62 -10.91 -27.42
C ASP A 124 5.57 -10.93 -28.95
N GLU A 125 6.48 -11.67 -29.57
CA GLU A 125 6.59 -11.79 -31.03
C GLU A 125 5.42 -12.59 -31.61
N ALA A 126 5.08 -13.72 -30.99
CA ALA A 126 3.89 -14.50 -31.33
C ALA A 126 2.61 -13.65 -31.22
N ALA A 127 2.43 -12.93 -30.11
CA ALA A 127 1.28 -12.03 -29.96
C ALA A 127 1.25 -10.94 -31.04
N ARG A 128 2.41 -10.43 -31.48
CA ARG A 128 2.49 -9.43 -32.55
C ARG A 128 2.17 -10.02 -33.92
N ILE A 129 2.55 -11.28 -34.18
CA ILE A 129 2.15 -12.03 -35.38
C ILE A 129 0.62 -12.22 -35.40
N ASP A 130 0.00 -12.46 -34.24
CA ASP A 130 -1.46 -12.52 -34.08
C ASP A 130 -2.17 -11.14 -34.15
N GLY A 131 -1.44 -10.06 -34.50
CA GLY A 131 -1.98 -8.72 -34.63
C GLY A 131 -2.26 -8.01 -33.30
N CYS A 132 -1.74 -8.51 -32.17
CA CYS A 132 -1.85 -7.83 -30.89
C CYS A 132 -0.87 -6.64 -30.81
N GLY A 133 -1.40 -5.44 -30.55
CA GLY A 133 -0.60 -4.31 -30.11
C GLY A 133 -0.17 -4.42 -28.64
N HIS A 134 0.78 -3.58 -28.22
CA HIS A 134 1.36 -3.57 -26.87
C HIS A 134 0.32 -3.61 -25.73
N TRP A 135 -0.77 -2.85 -25.86
CA TRP A 135 -1.84 -2.85 -24.85
C TRP A 135 -2.54 -4.20 -24.73
N ARG A 136 -2.80 -4.88 -25.85
CA ARG A 136 -3.40 -6.22 -25.85
C ARG A 136 -2.40 -7.25 -25.33
N THR A 137 -1.15 -7.19 -25.77
CA THR A 137 -0.08 -8.08 -25.27
C THR A 137 0.11 -7.94 -23.76
N PHE A 138 0.08 -6.72 -23.23
CA PHE A 138 0.16 -6.47 -21.79
C PHE A 138 -0.96 -7.18 -21.03
N TRP A 139 -2.22 -6.96 -21.39
CA TRP A 139 -3.36 -7.50 -20.65
C TRP A 139 -3.62 -8.99 -20.87
N LEU A 140 -3.38 -9.50 -22.09
CA LEU A 140 -3.73 -10.87 -22.46
C LEU A 140 -2.57 -11.86 -22.28
N VAL A 141 -1.31 -11.40 -22.33
CA VAL A 141 -0.13 -12.28 -22.27
C VAL A 141 0.67 -12.01 -21.00
N ILE A 142 1.15 -10.78 -20.80
CA ILE A 142 2.08 -10.49 -19.70
C ILE A 142 1.38 -10.55 -18.33
N MET A 143 0.23 -9.91 -18.17
CA MET A 143 -0.48 -9.86 -16.89
C MET A 143 -0.87 -11.26 -16.36
N PRO A 144 -1.45 -12.19 -17.17
CA PRO A 144 -1.77 -13.54 -16.71
C PRO A 144 -0.54 -14.36 -16.32
N LEU A 145 0.56 -14.25 -17.08
CA LEU A 145 1.83 -14.92 -16.76
C LEU A 145 2.50 -14.34 -15.50
N SER A 146 2.18 -13.09 -15.16
CA SER A 146 2.77 -12.37 -14.04
C SER A 146 1.96 -12.41 -12.75
N LYS A 147 0.86 -13.18 -12.71
CA LYS A 147 0.06 -13.42 -11.50
C LYS A 147 0.89 -13.68 -10.23
N PRO A 148 1.93 -14.54 -10.22
CA PRO A 148 2.72 -14.75 -9.01
C PRO A 148 3.44 -13.48 -8.54
N ALA A 149 4.06 -12.71 -9.44
CA ALA A 149 4.74 -11.47 -9.08
C ALA A 149 3.75 -10.37 -8.66
N LEU A 150 2.60 -10.28 -9.33
CA LEU A 150 1.53 -9.34 -8.96
C LEU A 150 0.98 -9.65 -7.56
N ALA A 151 0.83 -10.93 -7.21
CA ALA A 151 0.41 -11.35 -5.87
C ALA A 151 1.41 -10.92 -4.79
N VAL A 152 2.72 -11.05 -5.05
CA VAL A 152 3.76 -10.61 -4.12
C VAL A 152 3.71 -9.09 -3.90
N VAL A 153 3.58 -8.30 -4.98
CA VAL A 153 3.42 -6.85 -4.87
C VAL A 153 2.15 -6.47 -4.11
N ALA A 154 1.03 -7.13 -4.42
CA ALA A 154 -0.23 -6.89 -3.76
C ALA A 154 -0.15 -7.19 -2.26
N LEU A 155 0.48 -8.30 -1.89
CA LEU A 155 0.68 -8.69 -0.50
C LEU A 155 1.55 -7.70 0.26
N PHE A 156 2.72 -7.33 -0.28
CA PHE A 156 3.60 -6.36 0.37
C PHE A 156 2.93 -4.99 0.52
N GLN A 157 2.21 -4.53 -0.52
CA GLN A 157 1.50 -3.27 -0.43
C GLN A 157 0.35 -3.33 0.59
N PHE A 158 -0.39 -4.44 0.63
CA PHE A 158 -1.45 -4.64 1.60
C PHE A 158 -0.89 -4.60 3.03
N MET A 159 0.19 -5.33 3.30
CA MET A 159 0.86 -5.32 4.60
C MET A 159 1.37 -3.92 4.96
N ALA A 160 1.91 -3.17 4.01
CA ALA A 160 2.38 -1.81 4.23
C ALA A 160 1.22 -0.89 4.67
N VAL A 161 0.08 -0.93 3.96
CA VAL A 161 -1.09 -0.09 4.27
C VAL A 161 -1.79 -0.54 5.55
N TRP A 162 -1.87 -1.85 5.78
CA TRP A 162 -2.52 -2.40 6.97
C TRP A 162 -1.81 -2.01 8.27
N ASN A 163 -0.48 -1.94 8.22
CA ASN A 163 0.35 -1.56 9.36
C ASN A 163 0.69 -0.06 9.40
N ASP A 164 0.20 0.74 8.45
CA ASP A 164 0.51 2.17 8.40
C ASP A 164 -0.23 2.93 9.51
N PHE A 165 0.57 3.48 10.41
CA PHE A 165 0.13 4.38 11.47
C PHE A 165 0.41 5.84 11.12
N ALA A 166 1.58 6.12 10.56
CA ALA A 166 2.08 7.47 10.36
C ALA A 166 1.27 8.26 9.33
N GLY A 167 0.92 7.62 8.21
CA GLY A 167 0.06 8.23 7.20
C GLY A 167 -1.30 8.66 7.76
N PRO A 168 -2.09 7.73 8.32
CA PRO A 168 -3.38 8.03 8.96
C PRO A 168 -3.28 9.12 10.02
N LEU A 169 -2.27 9.08 10.90
CA LEU A 169 -2.08 10.08 11.95
C LEU A 169 -1.90 11.50 11.39
N VAL A 170 -1.18 11.63 10.27
CA VAL A 170 -0.86 12.93 9.66
C VAL A 170 -2.03 13.48 8.82
N PHE A 171 -2.77 12.61 8.16
CA PHE A 171 -3.76 13.02 7.15
C PHE A 171 -5.22 12.99 7.63
N LEU A 172 -5.54 12.27 8.71
CA LEU A 172 -6.90 12.14 9.20
C LEU A 172 -7.11 12.99 10.46
N ASN A 173 -8.25 13.69 10.51
CA ASN A 173 -8.58 14.60 11.61
C ASN A 173 -9.78 14.16 12.46
N HIS A 174 -10.53 13.16 12.00
CA HIS A 174 -11.76 12.71 12.66
C HIS A 174 -11.62 11.26 13.08
N GLU A 175 -11.96 10.95 14.33
CA GLU A 175 -11.86 9.60 14.91
C GLU A 175 -12.61 8.55 14.07
N ARG A 176 -13.80 8.90 13.56
CA ARG A 176 -14.59 8.02 12.66
C ARG A 176 -13.88 7.59 11.39
N MET A 177 -12.82 8.31 11.00
CA MET A 177 -12.03 8.01 9.81
C MET A 177 -10.80 7.16 10.14
N TYR A 178 -10.51 6.87 11.40
CA TYR A 178 -9.30 6.15 11.78
C TYR A 178 -9.21 4.78 11.11
N THR A 179 -7.97 4.39 10.80
CA THR A 179 -7.61 3.04 10.41
C THR A 179 -7.43 2.18 11.66
N VAL A 180 -7.41 0.86 11.51
CA VAL A 180 -7.25 -0.08 12.62
C VAL A 180 -5.94 0.18 13.36
N ALA A 181 -4.84 0.38 12.63
CA ALA A 181 -3.54 0.65 13.24
C ALA A 181 -3.55 1.94 14.07
N LEU A 182 -4.16 3.01 13.56
CA LEU A 182 -4.31 4.28 14.27
C LEU A 182 -5.24 4.15 15.49
N GLY A 183 -6.42 3.56 15.30
CA GLY A 183 -7.41 3.36 16.36
C GLY A 183 -6.87 2.50 17.50
N LEU A 184 -6.12 1.43 17.19
CA LEU A 184 -5.50 0.57 18.19
C LEU A 184 -4.42 1.32 18.99
N GLN A 185 -3.57 2.09 18.32
CA GLN A 185 -2.56 2.93 18.99
C GLN A 185 -3.20 3.98 19.90
N MET A 186 -4.25 4.67 19.43
CA MET A 186 -4.96 5.66 20.25
C MET A 186 -5.63 4.99 21.46
N TYR A 187 -6.22 3.81 21.28
CA TYR A 187 -6.81 3.02 22.37
C TYR A 187 -5.77 2.60 23.41
N GLN A 188 -4.60 2.10 22.97
CA GLN A 188 -3.47 1.74 23.85
C GLN A 188 -2.96 2.94 24.66
N ASN A 189 -2.85 4.11 24.03
CA ASN A 189 -2.41 5.33 24.72
C ASN A 189 -3.44 5.81 25.76
N GLN A 190 -4.74 5.64 25.52
CA GLN A 190 -5.80 6.01 26.45
C GLN A 190 -5.95 5.05 27.65
N HIS A 191 -5.67 3.75 27.47
CA HIS A 191 -5.87 2.71 28.49
C HIS A 191 -4.58 2.33 29.25
N GLY A 192 -3.59 3.22 29.23
CA GLY A 192 -2.31 3.04 29.92
C GLY A 192 -1.27 2.42 29.00
N GLY A 193 -0.50 3.28 28.33
CA GLY A 193 0.83 2.90 27.85
C GLY A 193 1.59 2.22 28.99
N VAL A 194 2.37 1.17 28.66
CA VAL A 194 3.12 0.35 29.62
C VAL A 194 3.64 1.24 30.74
N PRO A 195 3.19 1.09 32.00
CA PRO A 195 3.62 1.95 33.09
C PRO A 195 5.11 1.73 33.31
N TRP A 196 5.90 2.55 32.65
CA TRP A 196 7.36 2.43 32.56
C TRP A 196 7.98 2.62 33.95
N ASN A 197 7.32 3.41 34.79
CA ASN A 197 7.61 3.55 36.22
C ASN A 197 7.47 2.24 37.01
N LEU A 198 6.60 1.31 36.61
CA LEU A 198 6.43 0.00 37.27
C LEU A 198 7.37 -1.07 36.69
N VAL A 199 7.72 -0.96 35.39
CA VAL A 199 8.64 -1.90 34.72
C VAL A 199 10.11 -1.59 35.01
N MET A 200 10.47 -0.32 35.23
CA MET A 200 11.83 0.10 35.59
C MET A 200 12.13 -0.04 37.10
N THR A 201 11.12 -0.27 37.94
CA THR A 201 11.29 -0.49 39.38
C THR A 201 11.27 -1.97 39.78
N ALA A 202 11.16 -2.88 38.82
CA ALA A 202 11.20 -4.33 39.02
C ALA A 202 12.61 -4.91 38.80
#